data_AF-A0A6S6TMH6-F1
#
_entry.id   AF-A0A6S6TMH6-F1
#
_cell.length_a   1.000
_cell.length_b   1.000
_cell.length_c   1.000
_cell.angle_alpha   90.00
_cell.angle_beta   90.00
_cell.angle_gamma   90.00
#
_symmetry.space_group_name_H-M   'P 1'
#
loop_
_entity.id
_entity.type
_entity.pdbx_description
1 polymer ?
#
loop_
_entity_poly.entity_id
_entity_poly.type
_entity_poly.pdbx_seq_one_letter_code
_entity_poly.pdbx_strand_id
1 'polypeptide(L)'
;NVKKHESKINVLEQKKEAFKVWVKLNEMIGSANGDKFAKFAQGITLDQLIYLANQHLKILSSRYELQRSLDSNKLLEIEVIDGFQGDVRRPVSTLSGGESFIVSLALALGLSALASQKISIDSLFLDEGFGTLDSDSLEMALTALNALQSSGKMVGVISHVEALKERIGLQIRVVPKGDGTSFLDMD
;
A
#
# COMPACT_ATOMS: atom_id res chain seq x y z
N ASN A 1 -31.11 42.89 39.37
CA ASN A 1 -31.46 42.14 38.14
C ASN A 1 -30.50 42.36 36.97
N VAL A 2 -30.05 43.59 36.68
CA VAL A 2 -29.16 43.92 35.54
C VAL A 2 -27.79 43.21 35.60
N LYS A 3 -27.07 43.28 36.72
CA LYS A 3 -25.77 42.56 36.90
C LYS A 3 -25.86 41.04 36.67
N LYS A 4 -27.01 40.43 37.02
CA LYS A 4 -27.26 38.99 36.82
C LYS A 4 -27.49 38.67 35.34
N HIS A 5 -28.01 39.61 34.55
CA HIS A 5 -28.15 39.47 33.10
C HIS A 5 -26.82 39.69 32.37
N GLU A 6 -26.04 40.71 32.76
CA GLU A 6 -24.68 40.93 32.21
C GLU A 6 -23.76 39.72 32.43
N SER A 7 -23.77 39.13 33.63
CA SER A 7 -23.00 37.92 33.91
C SER A 7 -23.41 36.73 33.03
N LYS A 8 -24.71 36.56 32.75
CA LYS A 8 -25.21 35.50 31.87
C LYS A 8 -24.83 35.73 30.41
N ILE A 9 -24.82 36.99 29.96
CA ILE A 9 -24.41 37.37 28.60
C ILE A 9 -22.92 37.05 28.42
N ASN A 10 -22.06 37.40 29.37
CA ASN A 10 -20.64 37.07 29.32
C ASN A 10 -20.37 35.56 29.29
N VAL A 11 -21.11 34.78 30.08
CA VAL A 11 -20.99 33.31 30.05
C VAL A 11 -21.47 32.74 28.70
N LEU A 12 -22.50 33.32 28.09
CA LEU A 12 -22.98 32.93 26.75
C LEU A 12 -21.96 33.25 25.65
N GLU A 13 -21.34 34.42 25.69
CA GLU A 13 -20.27 34.82 24.77
C GLU A 13 -19.07 33.86 24.85
N GLN A 14 -18.60 33.55 26.07
CA GLN A 14 -17.53 32.57 26.27
C GLN A 14 -17.89 31.17 25.74
N LYS A 15 -19.13 30.73 25.98
CA LYS A 15 -19.62 29.44 25.45
C LYS A 15 -19.71 29.44 23.93
N LYS A 16 -20.10 30.56 23.30
CA LYS A 16 -20.11 30.70 21.84
C LYS A 16 -18.71 30.57 21.27
N GLU A 17 -17.69 31.18 21.89
CA GLU A 17 -16.33 31.05 21.38
C GLU A 17 -15.77 29.63 21.54
N ALA A 18 -16.01 28.99 22.69
CA ALA A 18 -15.66 27.57 22.84
C ALA A 18 -16.40 26.70 21.81
N PHE A 19 -17.67 27.01 21.52
CA PHE A 19 -18.46 26.28 20.53
C PHE A 19 -17.90 26.43 19.10
N LYS A 20 -17.37 27.60 18.72
CA LYS A 20 -16.72 27.77 17.39
C LYS A 20 -15.55 26.81 17.20
N VAL A 21 -14.75 26.56 18.24
CA VAL A 21 -13.65 25.59 18.18
C VAL A 21 -14.20 24.18 17.95
N TRP A 22 -15.26 23.79 18.67
CA TRP A 22 -15.91 22.48 18.50
C TRP A 22 -16.56 22.31 17.12
N VAL A 23 -17.19 23.35 16.58
CA VAL A 23 -17.74 23.34 15.22
C VAL A 23 -16.61 23.14 14.20
N LYS A 24 -15.52 23.89 14.31
CA LYS A 24 -14.38 23.78 13.41
C LYS A 24 -13.69 22.42 13.50
N LEU A 25 -13.56 21.86 14.70
CA LEU A 25 -13.03 20.51 14.92
C LEU A 25 -13.96 19.46 14.29
N ASN A 26 -15.28 19.62 14.47
CA ASN A 26 -16.26 18.73 13.88
C ASN A 26 -16.27 18.81 12.35
N GLU A 27 -16.11 20.01 11.78
CA GLU A 27 -15.93 20.20 10.34
C GLU A 27 -14.65 19.55 9.81
N MET A 28 -13.56 19.56 10.57
CA MET A 28 -12.28 18.97 10.13
C MET A 28 -12.25 17.45 10.24
N ILE A 29 -12.61 16.91 11.41
CA ILE A 29 -12.41 15.48 11.75
C ILE A 29 -13.62 14.83 12.41
N GLY A 30 -14.70 15.58 12.62
CA GLY A 30 -15.91 15.08 13.25
C GLY A 30 -16.75 14.21 12.33
N SER A 31 -17.16 13.07 12.87
CA SER A 31 -18.22 12.23 12.31
C SER A 31 -18.82 11.42 13.44
N ALA A 32 -20.14 11.20 13.43
CA ALA A 32 -20.84 10.45 14.47
C ALA A 32 -20.27 9.01 14.64
N ASN A 33 -19.72 8.45 13.58
CA ASN A 33 -19.17 7.09 13.54
C ASN A 33 -17.64 7.03 13.72
N GLY A 34 -16.96 8.18 13.81
CA GLY A 34 -15.48 8.26 13.86
C GLY A 34 -14.75 8.07 12.52
N ASP A 35 -15.45 7.72 11.44
CA ASP A 35 -14.90 7.43 10.11
C ASP A 35 -14.01 8.55 9.55
N LYS A 36 -14.35 9.82 9.77
CA LYS A 36 -13.60 10.95 9.19
C LYS A 36 -12.19 11.06 9.76
N PHE A 37 -12.06 10.93 11.07
CA PHE A 37 -10.76 10.90 11.74
C PHE A 37 -9.98 9.63 11.39
N ALA A 38 -10.64 8.48 11.35
CA ALA A 38 -10.02 7.21 10.98
C ALA A 38 -9.43 7.26 9.56
N LYS A 39 -10.17 7.76 8.56
CA LYS A 39 -9.69 7.95 7.19
C LYS A 39 -8.51 8.91 7.11
N PHE A 40 -8.52 9.98 7.91
CA PHE A 40 -7.40 10.91 7.98
C PHE A 40 -6.14 10.23 8.53
N ALA A 41 -6.24 9.49 9.64
CA ALA A 41 -5.12 8.75 10.22
C ALA A 41 -4.60 7.62 9.29
N GLN A 42 -5.53 6.93 8.61
CA GLN A 42 -5.20 5.96 7.56
C GLN A 42 -4.46 6.61 6.40
N GLY A 43 -4.84 7.83 6.01
CA GLY A 43 -4.16 8.61 4.98
C GLY A 43 -2.68 8.87 5.32
N ILE A 44 -2.37 9.21 6.56
CA ILE A 44 -0.97 9.37 7.04
C ILE A 44 -0.21 8.04 6.96
N THR A 45 -0.86 6.94 7.36
CA THR A 45 -0.26 5.60 7.30
C THR A 45 -0.01 5.18 5.84
N LEU A 46 -0.95 5.50 4.95
CA LEU A 46 -0.83 5.27 3.51
C LEU A 46 0.30 6.09 2.89
N ASP A 47 0.48 7.35 3.29
CA ASP A 47 1.63 8.16 2.84
C ASP A 47 2.96 7.50 3.22
N GLN A 48 3.06 6.94 4.44
CA GLN A 48 4.26 6.21 4.87
C GLN A 48 4.45 4.90 4.09
N LEU A 49 3.37 4.16 3.80
CA LEU A 49 3.41 2.97 2.95
C LEU A 49 3.89 3.31 1.54
N ILE A 50 3.32 4.34 0.92
CA ILE A 50 3.67 4.80 -0.42
C ILE A 50 5.14 5.22 -0.48
N TYR A 51 5.63 5.92 0.53
CA TYR A 51 7.04 6.30 0.63
C TYR A 51 7.97 5.07 0.61
N LEU A 52 7.68 4.05 1.43
CA LEU A 52 8.47 2.81 1.46
C LEU A 52 8.33 2.01 0.16
N ALA A 53 7.13 1.95 -0.40
CA ALA A 53 6.87 1.29 -1.68
C ALA A 53 7.67 1.95 -2.81
N ASN A 54 7.74 3.28 -2.85
CA ASN A 54 8.51 4.03 -3.86
C ASN A 54 10.02 3.76 -3.80
N GLN A 55 10.57 3.46 -2.62
CA GLN A 55 11.98 3.06 -2.51
C GLN A 55 12.26 1.76 -3.26
N HIS A 56 11.35 0.78 -3.13
CA HIS A 56 11.43 -0.47 -3.87
C HIS A 56 11.05 -0.31 -5.35
N LEU A 57 10.01 0.49 -5.64
CA LEU A 57 9.53 0.73 -6.99
C LEU A 57 10.62 1.37 -7.85
N LYS A 58 11.43 2.29 -7.30
CA LYS A 58 12.55 2.91 -8.02
C LYS A 58 13.60 1.90 -8.50
N ILE A 59 13.76 0.77 -7.79
CA ILE A 59 14.66 -0.32 -8.18
C ILE A 59 14.01 -1.19 -9.26
N LEU A 60 12.70 -1.43 -9.15
CA LEU A 60 11.93 -2.28 -10.07
C LEU A 60 11.58 -1.58 -11.39
N SER A 61 11.31 -0.28 -11.34
CA SER A 61 10.94 0.55 -12.49
C SER A 61 11.23 2.03 -12.19
N SER A 62 12.18 2.62 -12.91
CA SER A 62 12.47 4.05 -12.82
C SER A 62 11.40 4.95 -13.45
N ARG A 63 10.40 4.36 -14.12
CA ARG A 63 9.35 5.09 -14.85
C ARG A 63 8.21 5.56 -13.94
N TYR A 64 7.94 4.80 -12.87
CA TYR A 64 6.74 4.97 -12.06
C TYR A 64 7.03 5.45 -10.65
N GLU A 65 6.20 6.38 -10.18
CA GLU A 65 6.15 6.80 -8.79
C GLU A 65 4.71 6.74 -8.28
N LEU A 66 4.50 6.23 -7.07
CA LEU A 66 3.19 6.18 -6.43
C LEU A 66 2.93 7.44 -5.65
N GLN A 67 1.70 7.93 -5.70
CA GLN A 67 1.23 9.06 -4.90
C GLN A 67 -0.17 8.78 -4.37
N ARG A 68 -0.49 9.32 -3.19
CA ARG A 68 -1.87 9.35 -2.70
C ARG A 68 -2.69 10.36 -3.50
N SER A 69 -3.93 10.03 -3.82
CA SER A 69 -4.80 10.95 -4.56
C SER A 69 -4.93 12.29 -3.84
N LEU A 70 -4.85 13.38 -4.61
CA LEU A 70 -5.05 14.75 -4.11
C LEU A 70 -6.53 15.09 -3.90
N ASP A 71 -7.45 14.28 -4.41
CA ASP A 71 -8.87 14.49 -4.20
C ASP A 71 -9.24 14.19 -2.74
N SER A 72 -9.77 15.20 -2.05
CA SER A 72 -10.28 15.12 -0.68
C SER A 72 -11.35 14.05 -0.46
N ASN A 73 -12.03 13.58 -1.51
CA ASN A 73 -13.00 12.48 -1.44
C ASN A 73 -12.35 11.10 -1.59
N LYS A 74 -11.09 11.05 -2.03
CA LYS A 74 -10.34 9.83 -2.38
C LYS A 74 -9.06 9.69 -1.57
N LEU A 75 -9.12 10.08 -0.30
CA LEU A 75 -7.98 10.14 0.62
C LEU A 75 -7.18 8.83 0.78
N LEU A 76 -7.73 7.69 0.34
CA LEU A 76 -7.11 6.37 0.43
C LEU A 76 -6.85 5.74 -0.95
N GLU A 77 -7.07 6.48 -2.04
CA GLU A 77 -6.72 6.01 -3.39
C GLU A 77 -5.24 6.27 -3.69
N ILE A 78 -4.65 5.36 -4.46
CA ILE A 78 -3.29 5.47 -4.96
C ILE A 78 -3.35 5.80 -6.45
N GLU A 79 -2.56 6.78 -6.86
CA GLU A 79 -2.33 7.19 -8.23
C GLU A 79 -0.88 6.87 -8.61
N VAL A 80 -0.65 6.71 -9.90
CA VAL A 80 0.70 6.52 -10.47
C VAL A 80 1.07 7.75 -11.28
N ILE A 81 2.28 8.23 -11.06
CA ILE A 81 2.94 9.25 -11.85
C ILE A 81 3.82 8.54 -12.89
N ASP A 82 3.59 8.82 -14.16
CA ASP A 82 4.45 8.33 -15.26
C ASP A 82 5.48 9.39 -15.65
N GLY A 83 6.72 9.20 -15.19
CA GLY A 83 7.83 10.11 -15.47
C GLY A 83 8.21 10.16 -16.95
N PHE A 84 7.88 9.12 -17.73
CA PHE A 84 8.19 9.10 -19.17
C PHE A 84 7.14 9.83 -20.01
N GLN A 85 5.98 10.14 -19.44
CA GLN A 85 4.93 10.94 -20.07
C GLN A 85 4.85 12.37 -19.51
N GLY A 86 5.93 12.87 -18.89
CA GLY A 86 5.95 14.21 -18.31
C GLY A 86 5.16 14.31 -17.01
N ASP A 87 5.33 13.34 -16.12
CA ASP A 87 4.71 13.26 -14.79
C ASP A 87 3.17 13.25 -14.82
N VAL A 88 2.61 12.62 -15.85
CA VAL A 88 1.16 12.42 -15.96
C VAL A 88 0.68 11.52 -14.84
N ARG A 89 -0.33 12.01 -14.11
CA ARG A 89 -0.99 11.28 -13.02
C ARG A 89 -2.14 10.47 -13.58
N ARG A 90 -2.17 9.20 -13.22
CA ARG A 90 -3.19 8.27 -13.69
C ARG A 90 -3.60 7.29 -12.60
N PRO A 91 -4.87 6.86 -12.59
CA PRO A 91 -5.31 5.81 -11.67
C PRO A 91 -4.55 4.51 -11.91
N VAL A 92 -4.30 3.74 -10.84
CA VAL A 92 -3.68 2.41 -10.92
C VAL A 92 -4.46 1.43 -11.81
N SER A 93 -5.77 1.64 -12.01
CA SER A 93 -6.62 0.83 -12.88
C SER A 93 -6.28 0.93 -14.37
N THR A 94 -5.45 1.90 -14.77
CA THR A 94 -5.03 2.11 -16.17
C THR A 94 -3.73 1.39 -16.53
N LEU A 95 -3.07 0.78 -15.55
CA LEU A 95 -1.81 0.06 -15.74
C LEU A 95 -2.05 -1.24 -16.52
N SER A 96 -1.05 -1.65 -17.29
CA SER A 96 -1.05 -2.99 -17.91
C SER A 96 -0.90 -4.09 -16.84
N GLY A 97 -1.07 -5.35 -17.24
CA GLY A 97 -0.91 -6.49 -16.32
C GLY A 97 0.46 -6.57 -15.65
N GLY A 98 1.55 -6.38 -16.42
CA GLY A 98 2.91 -6.39 -15.89
C GLY A 98 3.22 -5.17 -15.02
N GLU A 99 2.71 -4.00 -15.40
CA GLU A 99 2.90 -2.76 -14.63
C GLU A 99 2.18 -2.82 -13.28
N SER A 100 0.94 -3.34 -13.28
CA SER A 100 0.15 -3.56 -12.07
C SER A 100 0.86 -4.52 -11.13
N PHE A 101 1.52 -5.55 -11.66
CA PHE A 101 2.28 -6.50 -10.86
C PHE A 101 3.48 -5.84 -10.18
N ILE A 102 4.29 -5.06 -10.91
CA ILE A 102 5.44 -4.34 -10.34
C ILE A 102 5.01 -3.36 -9.24
N VAL A 103 3.92 -2.62 -9.46
CA VAL A 103 3.36 -1.72 -8.44
C VAL A 103 2.85 -2.50 -7.22
N SER A 104 2.15 -3.61 -7.43
CA SER A 104 1.65 -4.46 -6.35
C SER A 104 2.78 -5.09 -5.54
N LEU A 105 3.83 -5.54 -6.23
CA LEU A 105 5.05 -6.04 -5.60
C LEU A 105 5.69 -4.94 -4.76
N ALA A 106 5.95 -3.76 -5.31
CA ALA A 106 6.54 -2.64 -4.57
C ALA A 106 5.72 -2.28 -3.31
N LEU A 107 4.39 -2.29 -3.41
CA LEU A 107 3.50 -2.08 -2.27
C LEU A 107 3.58 -3.21 -1.24
N ALA A 108 3.66 -4.47 -1.66
CA ALA A 108 3.83 -5.61 -0.76
C ALA A 108 5.17 -5.55 -0.01
N LEU A 109 6.25 -5.17 -0.71
CA LEU A 109 7.57 -4.93 -0.11
C LEU A 109 7.52 -3.79 0.91
N GLY A 110 6.92 -2.65 0.53
CA GLY A 110 6.75 -1.49 1.40
C GLY A 110 5.89 -1.79 2.62
N LEU A 111 4.83 -2.58 2.47
CA LEU A 111 3.97 -3.01 3.56
C LEU A 111 4.71 -3.93 4.53
N SER A 112 5.52 -4.84 3.99
CA SER A 112 6.36 -5.73 4.79
C SER A 112 7.36 -4.94 5.64
N ALA A 113 7.95 -3.87 5.09
CA ALA A 113 8.83 -2.97 5.83
C ALA A 113 8.08 -2.12 6.87
N LEU A 114 6.89 -1.60 6.53
CA LEU A 114 6.06 -0.82 7.44
C LEU A 114 5.59 -1.66 8.63
N ALA A 115 5.16 -2.88 8.37
CA ALA A 115 4.65 -3.78 9.39
C ALA A 115 5.74 -4.16 10.39
N SER A 116 6.98 -4.41 9.95
CA SER A 116 8.11 -4.73 10.84
C SER A 116 8.32 -3.76 12.02
N GLN A 117 7.82 -2.52 11.95
CA GLN A 117 7.90 -1.55 13.06
C GLN A 117 6.88 -1.77 14.19
N LYS A 118 5.78 -2.49 13.96
CA LYS A 118 4.70 -2.71 14.94
C LYS A 118 4.18 -4.15 15.03
N ILE A 119 4.28 -4.92 13.95
CA ILE A 119 3.77 -6.29 13.79
C ILE A 119 4.78 -7.05 12.92
N SER A 120 5.43 -8.09 13.43
CA SER A 120 6.40 -8.87 12.65
C SER A 120 5.68 -9.66 11.55
N ILE A 121 5.60 -9.08 10.34
CA ILE A 121 5.26 -9.86 9.13
C ILE A 121 6.54 -10.58 8.71
N ASP A 122 6.62 -11.84 9.13
CA ASP A 122 7.77 -12.71 8.90
C ASP A 122 7.64 -13.51 7.59
N SER A 123 6.46 -13.50 6.95
CA SER A 123 6.19 -14.24 5.71
C SER A 123 5.42 -13.40 4.69
N LEU A 124 5.84 -13.44 3.43
CA LEU A 124 5.16 -12.86 2.27
C LEU A 124 4.93 -13.94 1.22
N PHE A 125 3.69 -14.10 0.76
CA PHE A 125 3.35 -14.98 -0.35
C PHE A 125 2.92 -14.16 -1.56
N LEU A 126 3.50 -14.46 -2.73
CA LEU A 126 3.18 -13.82 -4.00
C LEU A 126 2.56 -14.86 -4.92
N ASP A 127 1.34 -14.61 -5.36
CA ASP A 127 0.59 -15.48 -6.24
C ASP A 127 0.55 -14.90 -7.66
N GLU A 128 0.89 -15.75 -8.63
CA GLU A 128 0.79 -15.59 -10.08
C GLU A 128 0.64 -14.15 -10.61
N GLY A 129 1.77 -13.56 -10.98
CA GLY A 129 1.82 -12.32 -11.77
C GLY A 129 3.13 -12.07 -12.50
N PHE A 130 4.04 -13.05 -12.47
CA PHE A 130 5.34 -12.97 -13.12
C PHE A 130 5.29 -13.29 -14.62
N GLY A 131 4.28 -14.03 -15.09
CA GLY A 131 4.14 -14.41 -16.50
C GLY A 131 3.76 -13.26 -17.43
N THR A 132 3.37 -12.11 -16.89
CA THR A 132 3.08 -10.89 -17.65
C THR A 132 4.26 -9.94 -17.74
N LEU A 133 5.38 -10.26 -17.06
CA LEU A 133 6.62 -9.49 -17.09
C LEU A 133 7.50 -9.92 -18.26
N ASP A 134 8.19 -8.95 -18.85
CA ASP A 134 9.34 -9.21 -19.71
C ASP A 134 10.53 -9.73 -18.87
N SER A 135 11.54 -10.30 -19.55
CA SER A 135 12.71 -10.91 -18.91
C SER A 135 13.45 -9.97 -17.96
N ASP A 136 13.59 -8.70 -18.34
CA ASP A 136 14.37 -7.73 -17.58
C ASP A 136 13.61 -7.30 -16.31
N SER A 137 12.30 -7.06 -16.43
CA SER A 137 11.43 -6.80 -15.27
C SER A 137 11.37 -7.96 -14.30
N LEU A 138 11.36 -9.21 -14.81
CA LEU A 138 11.36 -10.41 -13.98
C LEU A 138 12.66 -10.54 -13.15
N GLU A 139 13.82 -10.28 -13.77
CA GLU A 139 15.11 -10.30 -13.07
C GLU A 139 15.20 -9.24 -11.97
N MET A 140 14.68 -8.03 -12.23
CA MET A 140 14.60 -6.98 -11.21
C MET A 140 13.67 -7.39 -10.06
N ALA A 141 12.51 -7.99 -10.37
CA ALA A 141 11.59 -8.51 -9.36
C ALA A 141 12.25 -9.57 -8.47
N LEU A 142 12.93 -10.55 -9.07
CA LEU A 142 13.66 -11.60 -8.34
C LEU A 142 14.76 -11.02 -7.45
N THR A 143 15.50 -10.03 -7.94
CA THR A 143 16.53 -9.33 -7.16
C THR A 143 15.93 -8.66 -5.92
N ALA A 144 14.76 -8.01 -6.05
CA ALA A 144 14.07 -7.40 -4.92
C ALA A 144 13.55 -8.44 -3.91
N LEU A 145 13.08 -9.61 -4.37
CA LEU A 145 12.66 -10.70 -3.49
C LEU A 145 13.83 -11.28 -2.69
N ASN A 146 14.98 -11.48 -3.35
CA ASN A 146 16.21 -11.93 -2.68
C ASN A 146 16.68 -10.92 -1.61
N ALA A 147 16.55 -9.62 -1.89
CA ALA A 147 16.84 -8.59 -0.90
C ALA A 147 15.95 -8.72 0.35
N LEU A 148 14.65 -9.01 0.19
CA LEU A 148 13.79 -9.31 1.34
C LEU A 148 14.18 -10.58 2.07
N GLN A 149 14.49 -11.66 1.35
CA GLN A 149 14.93 -12.91 1.98
C GLN A 149 16.15 -12.67 2.88
N SER A 150 17.14 -11.90 2.40
CA SER A 150 18.33 -11.54 3.18
C SER A 150 18.04 -10.69 4.42
N SER A 151 16.89 -9.99 4.45
CA SER A 151 16.43 -9.25 5.62
C SER A 151 15.80 -10.14 6.71
N GLY A 152 15.78 -11.46 6.51
CA GLY A 152 15.25 -12.45 7.46
C GLY A 152 13.76 -12.75 7.30
N LYS A 153 13.16 -12.31 6.19
CA LYS A 153 11.74 -12.56 5.88
C LYS A 153 11.59 -13.80 5.00
N MET A 154 10.62 -14.65 5.30
CA MET A 154 10.23 -15.78 4.45
C MET A 154 9.44 -15.25 3.24
N VAL A 155 9.89 -15.56 2.04
CA VAL A 155 9.20 -15.18 0.80
C VAL A 155 8.80 -16.45 0.07
N GLY A 156 7.51 -16.67 -0.13
CA GLY A 156 6.94 -17.73 -0.95
C GLY A 156 6.43 -17.19 -2.27
N VAL A 157 6.74 -17.87 -3.37
CA VAL A 157 6.30 -17.48 -4.71
C VAL A 157 5.56 -18.65 -5.36
N ILE A 158 4.37 -18.37 -5.89
CA ILE A 158 3.58 -19.31 -6.68
C ILE A 158 3.65 -18.82 -8.13
N SER A 159 4.29 -19.61 -8.99
CA SER A 159 4.37 -19.27 -10.41
C SER A 159 4.53 -20.49 -11.32
N HIS A 160 3.91 -20.42 -12.49
CA HIS A 160 4.12 -21.34 -13.61
C HIS A 160 5.33 -20.98 -14.50
N VAL A 161 5.96 -19.82 -14.30
CA VAL A 161 7.05 -19.31 -15.15
C VAL A 161 8.34 -20.11 -14.95
N GLU A 162 8.92 -20.63 -16.03
CA GLU A 162 10.13 -21.46 -15.97
C GLU A 162 11.37 -20.70 -15.46
N ALA A 163 11.52 -19.43 -15.82
CA ALA A 163 12.64 -18.60 -15.37
C ALA A 163 12.71 -18.45 -13.84
N LEU A 164 11.58 -18.54 -13.11
CA LEU A 164 11.59 -18.56 -11.65
C LEU A 164 12.14 -19.88 -11.09
N LYS A 165 11.89 -21.01 -11.78
CA LYS A 165 12.35 -22.33 -11.36
C LYS A 165 13.88 -22.42 -11.40
N GLU A 166 14.54 -21.79 -12.36
CA GLU A 166 16.01 -21.82 -12.42
C GLU A 166 16.69 -20.98 -11.33
N ARG A 167 15.98 -19.99 -10.79
CA ARG A 167 16.51 -19.00 -9.86
C ARG A 167 16.25 -19.35 -8.39
N ILE A 168 15.11 -19.97 -8.09
CA ILE A 168 14.73 -20.35 -6.73
C ILE A 168 15.04 -21.84 -6.52
N GLY A 169 16.09 -22.14 -5.75
CA GLY A 169 16.56 -23.51 -5.54
C GLY A 169 15.63 -24.39 -4.71
N LEU A 170 14.92 -23.83 -3.72
CA LEU A 170 13.96 -24.57 -2.89
C LEU A 170 12.58 -24.53 -3.55
N GLN A 171 12.04 -25.69 -3.92
CA GLN A 171 10.80 -25.78 -4.69
C GLN A 171 9.83 -26.80 -4.11
N ILE A 172 8.55 -26.49 -4.19
CA ILE A 172 7.47 -27.44 -3.97
C ILE A 172 6.78 -27.62 -5.33
N ARG A 173 7.00 -28.76 -5.98
CA ARG A 173 6.42 -29.06 -7.29
C ARG A 173 5.06 -29.73 -7.10
N VAL A 174 4.04 -29.18 -7.76
CA VAL A 174 2.70 -29.78 -7.80
C VAL A 174 2.57 -30.58 -9.09
N VAL A 175 2.41 -31.90 -8.99
CA VAL A 175 2.32 -32.80 -10.15
C VAL A 175 0.90 -33.41 -10.24
N PRO A 176 0.16 -33.17 -11.34
CA PRO A 176 -1.17 -33.74 -11.53
C PRO A 176 -1.10 -35.24 -11.87
N LYS A 177 -1.99 -36.05 -11.28
CA LYS A 177 -2.06 -37.51 -11.50
C LYS A 177 -3.01 -37.94 -12.63
N GLY A 178 -3.73 -37.00 -13.24
CA GLY A 178 -4.69 -37.29 -14.32
C GLY A 178 -6.05 -37.85 -13.86
N ASP A 179 -6.19 -38.18 -12.57
CA ASP A 179 -7.43 -38.62 -11.91
C ASP A 179 -8.16 -37.48 -11.18
N GLY A 180 -7.77 -36.23 -11.45
CA GLY A 180 -8.25 -35.05 -10.74
C GLY A 180 -7.53 -34.78 -9.41
N THR A 181 -6.61 -35.64 -8.98
CA THR A 181 -5.75 -35.40 -7.82
C THR A 181 -4.36 -34.92 -8.24
N SER A 182 -3.65 -34.32 -7.29
CA SER A 182 -2.26 -33.89 -7.46
C SER A 182 -1.44 -34.36 -6.27
N PHE A 183 -0.13 -34.53 -6.45
CA PHE A 183 0.81 -34.76 -5.35
C PHE A 183 1.87 -33.66 -5.30
N LEU A 184 2.45 -33.50 -4.11
CA LEU A 184 3.57 -32.61 -3.89
C LEU A 184 4.86 -33.40 -4.00
N ASP A 185 5.78 -32.86 -4.77
CA ASP A 185 7.14 -33.35 -4.91
C ASP A 185 8.10 -32.29 -4.34
N MET A 186 8.95 -32.72 -3.42
CA MET A 186 9.93 -31.88 -2.73
C MET A 186 11.30 -32.45 -3.07
N ASP A 187 11.82 -32.01 -4.21
CA ASP A 187 13.19 -32.27 -4.65
C ASP A 187 14.18 -31.35 -3.91
#